data_AF-A0A924JCM8-F1
#
_entry.id   AF-A0A924JCM8-F1
#
_cell.length_a   1.000
_cell.length_b   1.000
_cell.length_c   1.000
_cell.angle_alpha   90.00
_cell.angle_beta   90.00
_cell.angle_gamma   90.00
#
_symmetry.space_group_name_H-M   'P 1'
#
loop_
_entity.id
_entity.type
_entity.pdbx_description
1 polymer ?
#
loop_
_entity_poly.entity_id
_entity_poly.type
_entity_poly.pdbx_seq_one_letter_code
_entity_poly.pdbx_strand_id
1 'polypeptide(L)'
;LEATFPLLKKNETTARLHLIAGQLYDLIGQPARAVDQYKAVLGSRPSYDQTFYANLYAIQSNDLTGDQKKSARSMENFESLLSDRKNADLKDKIYFTMGLLEARSNRIDKALGYYAQSIREAGTNTTQVPYTYMEMGRLYFEKKENYAKAQIYYDSALALLPKQSPEYGALATRKKNLDDFVQYSTTLRTEDSLLTLVKMDRPALEKKLDKILAEQDKADQERAAIAQQIIDRATGGTGGSMPGATNSELAPAQRWVLYNPVAMSQGRQEFSAKWGNRPLADDWRRSTKESSEAIAGVNSPINRNVQADAINPNPSLPVSDAGTSRVGQANAASTNARRDGLLVQLPFSREAQAKANQQIENALYKLGKLYKFGFDKPALAIPTFEQLLTRFPNTLQKPEVYYLLHLSNEQLGQASTWKDRLLAEFPNTSYARLTGRSVEQTTGSEAQALATYTQIYELYKANNPTEALARSENALSTVAGSQVEDKLALLRVMLIGRVRGTDAYRQALNDFVRDYPGSLLLPRAKEMQVAADQFTANRK
;
A
#
# COMPACT_ATOMS: atom_id res chain seq x y z
N LEU A 1 -13.08 21.06 -36.86
CA LEU A 1 -12.56 19.77 -37.38
C LEU A 1 -13.52 19.14 -38.38
N GLU A 2 -14.78 18.88 -38.04
CA GLU A 2 -15.68 18.23 -39.00
C GLU A 2 -15.98 19.04 -40.26
N ALA A 3 -16.24 20.34 -40.12
CA ALA A 3 -16.48 21.22 -41.27
C ALA A 3 -15.26 21.37 -42.20
N THR A 4 -14.06 21.03 -41.73
CA THR A 4 -12.82 21.16 -42.51
C THR A 4 -12.49 19.90 -43.30
N PHE A 5 -12.93 18.70 -42.87
CA PHE A 5 -12.58 17.44 -43.54
C PHE A 5 -12.97 17.38 -45.02
N PRO A 6 -14.15 17.86 -45.46
CA PRO A 6 -14.51 17.87 -46.89
C PRO A 6 -13.58 18.72 -47.76
N LEU A 7 -12.85 19.66 -47.17
CA LEU A 7 -11.96 20.60 -47.86
C LEU A 7 -10.52 20.07 -47.94
N LEU A 8 -10.19 18.99 -47.23
CA LEU A 8 -8.83 18.45 -47.18
C LEU A 8 -8.57 17.48 -48.33
N LYS A 9 -7.32 17.50 -48.84
CA LYS A 9 -6.85 16.52 -49.82
C LYS A 9 -6.76 15.13 -49.17
N LYS A 10 -7.14 14.09 -49.90
CA LYS A 10 -7.01 12.68 -49.45
C LYS A 10 -5.53 12.26 -49.48
N ASN A 11 -4.89 12.26 -48.32
CA ASN A 11 -3.52 11.85 -48.10
C ASN A 11 -3.31 11.36 -46.66
N GLU A 12 -2.12 10.81 -46.40
CA GLU A 12 -1.75 10.25 -45.09
C GLU A 12 -1.91 11.25 -43.94
N THR A 13 -1.71 12.55 -44.17
CA THR A 13 -1.94 13.59 -43.15
C THR A 13 -3.41 13.70 -42.78
N THR A 14 -4.31 13.70 -43.77
CA THR A 14 -5.76 13.72 -43.55
C THR A 14 -6.23 12.43 -42.87
N ALA A 15 -5.66 11.27 -43.24
CA ALA A 15 -5.90 10.00 -42.56
C ALA A 15 -5.51 10.09 -41.06
N ARG A 16 -4.35 10.67 -40.74
CA ARG A 16 -3.93 10.91 -39.35
C ARG A 16 -4.90 11.83 -38.60
N LEU A 17 -5.40 12.88 -39.24
CA LEU A 17 -6.37 13.79 -38.63
C LEU A 17 -7.71 13.09 -38.31
N HIS A 18 -8.19 12.23 -39.21
CA HIS A 18 -9.35 11.37 -38.93
C HIS A 18 -9.09 10.42 -37.76
N LEU A 19 -7.90 9.80 -37.69
CA LEU A 19 -7.53 8.91 -36.59
C LEU A 19 -7.55 9.66 -35.24
N ILE A 20 -6.96 10.85 -35.18
CA ILE A 20 -6.96 11.70 -33.97
C ILE A 20 -8.38 12.14 -33.62
N ALA A 21 -9.20 12.53 -34.60
CA ALA A 21 -10.59 12.91 -34.36
C ALA A 21 -11.39 11.75 -33.77
N GLY A 22 -11.17 10.52 -34.24
CA GLY A 22 -11.77 9.32 -33.65
C GLY A 22 -11.38 9.14 -32.17
N GLN A 23 -10.08 9.25 -31.85
CA GLN A 23 -9.59 9.13 -30.47
C GLN A 23 -10.17 10.21 -29.54
N LEU A 24 -10.30 11.44 -30.03
CA LEU A 24 -10.95 12.52 -29.29
C LEU A 24 -12.43 12.24 -29.05
N TYR A 25 -13.14 11.66 -30.03
CA TYR A 25 -14.54 11.25 -29.83
C TYR A 25 -14.70 10.14 -28.81
N ASP A 26 -13.79 9.16 -28.78
CA ASP A 26 -13.77 8.14 -27.73
C ASP A 26 -13.55 8.76 -26.35
N LEU A 27 -12.61 9.70 -26.23
CA LEU A 27 -12.31 10.39 -24.96
C LEU A 27 -13.50 11.17 -24.39
N ILE A 28 -14.36 11.73 -25.25
CA ILE A 28 -15.57 12.45 -24.83
C ILE A 28 -16.84 11.57 -24.83
N GLY A 29 -16.69 10.26 -24.94
CA GLY A 29 -17.80 9.31 -24.83
C GLY A 29 -18.77 9.29 -26.02
N GLN A 30 -18.29 9.59 -27.24
CA GLN A 30 -19.10 9.57 -28.47
C GLN A 30 -18.64 8.45 -29.44
N PRO A 31 -18.82 7.17 -29.08
CA PRO A 31 -18.24 6.04 -29.80
C PRO A 31 -18.77 5.89 -31.24
N ALA A 32 -20.03 6.25 -31.51
CA ALA A 32 -20.58 6.20 -32.86
C ALA A 32 -19.82 7.14 -33.82
N ARG A 33 -19.54 8.37 -33.38
CA ARG A 33 -18.76 9.34 -34.16
C ARG A 33 -17.30 8.92 -34.27
N ALA A 34 -16.74 8.31 -33.23
CA ALA A 34 -15.39 7.76 -33.28
C ALA A 34 -15.28 6.70 -34.39
N VAL A 35 -16.22 5.76 -34.45
CA VAL A 35 -16.30 4.73 -35.50
C VAL A 35 -16.38 5.36 -36.90
N ASP A 36 -17.17 6.42 -37.09
CA ASP A 36 -17.27 7.10 -38.38
C ASP A 36 -15.94 7.73 -38.81
N GLN A 37 -15.22 8.36 -37.87
CA GLN A 37 -13.89 8.90 -38.14
C GLN A 37 -12.87 7.81 -38.43
N TYR A 38 -12.87 6.70 -37.69
CA TYR A 38 -11.98 5.57 -37.96
C TYR A 38 -12.22 4.95 -39.35
N LYS A 39 -13.48 4.85 -39.79
CA LYS A 39 -13.79 4.42 -41.16
C LYS A 39 -13.29 5.43 -42.20
N ALA A 40 -13.37 6.73 -41.91
CA ALA A 40 -12.88 7.78 -42.81
C ALA A 40 -11.36 7.76 -43.03
N VAL A 41 -10.58 7.17 -42.10
CA VAL A 41 -9.15 6.93 -42.26
C VAL A 41 -8.87 6.10 -43.53
N LEU A 42 -9.64 5.03 -43.74
CA LEU A 42 -9.48 4.12 -44.89
C LEU A 42 -9.74 4.83 -46.23
N GLY A 43 -10.57 5.88 -46.23
CA GLY A 43 -10.87 6.70 -47.40
C GLY A 43 -9.81 7.75 -47.75
N SER A 44 -8.77 7.90 -46.93
CA SER A 44 -7.81 9.02 -46.97
C SER A 44 -6.37 8.60 -47.32
N ARG A 45 -6.16 7.45 -47.95
CA ARG A 45 -4.81 6.90 -48.29
C ARG A 45 -3.88 6.80 -47.06
N PRO A 46 -4.29 6.02 -46.04
CA PRO A 46 -3.53 5.87 -44.81
C PRO A 46 -2.23 5.09 -45.00
N SER A 47 -1.29 5.26 -44.08
CA SER A 47 -0.18 4.30 -43.91
C SER A 47 -0.68 2.98 -43.33
N TYR A 48 0.20 1.98 -43.29
CA TYR A 48 -0.13 0.67 -42.70
C TYR A 48 -0.57 0.81 -41.23
N ASP A 49 0.25 1.47 -40.41
CA ASP A 49 -0.04 1.68 -38.98
C ASP A 49 -1.37 2.43 -38.79
N GLN A 50 -1.63 3.46 -39.59
CA GLN A 50 -2.90 4.19 -39.51
C GLN A 50 -4.09 3.30 -39.84
N THR A 51 -3.96 2.42 -40.84
CA THR A 51 -4.99 1.44 -41.18
C THR A 51 -5.21 0.46 -40.03
N PHE A 52 -4.12 -0.07 -39.48
CA PHE A 52 -4.16 -0.99 -38.35
C PHE A 52 -4.84 -0.36 -37.13
N TYR A 53 -4.38 0.81 -36.68
CA TYR A 53 -4.94 1.49 -35.51
C TYR A 53 -6.38 1.94 -35.73
N ALA A 54 -6.75 2.40 -36.93
CA ALA A 54 -8.14 2.73 -37.25
C ALA A 54 -9.05 1.50 -37.12
N ASN A 55 -8.64 0.34 -37.64
CA ASN A 55 -9.40 -0.89 -37.50
C ASN A 55 -9.48 -1.34 -36.03
N LEU A 56 -8.35 -1.30 -35.31
CA LEU A 56 -8.27 -1.70 -33.90
C LEU A 56 -9.19 -0.84 -33.02
N TYR A 57 -9.14 0.48 -33.16
CA TYR A 57 -9.98 1.39 -32.41
C TYR A 57 -11.45 1.34 -32.86
N ALA A 58 -11.74 1.12 -34.14
CA ALA A 58 -13.11 0.90 -34.60
C ALA A 58 -13.75 -0.33 -33.93
N ILE A 59 -13.01 -1.42 -33.73
CA ILE A 59 -13.51 -2.60 -32.98
C ILE A 59 -13.85 -2.18 -31.55
N GLN A 60 -12.94 -1.46 -30.90
CA GLN A 60 -13.11 -0.99 -29.53
C GLN A 60 -14.33 -0.08 -29.35
N SER A 61 -14.57 0.86 -30.27
CA SER A 61 -15.67 1.81 -30.18
C SER A 61 -17.00 1.20 -30.62
N ASN A 62 -17.00 0.28 -31.60
CA ASN A 62 -18.20 -0.45 -31.99
C ASN A 62 -18.82 -1.20 -30.81
N ASP A 63 -18.00 -1.81 -29.95
CA ASP A 63 -18.47 -2.48 -28.73
C ASP A 63 -19.24 -1.52 -27.80
N LEU A 64 -18.80 -0.25 -27.73
CA LEU A 64 -19.42 0.78 -26.91
C LEU A 64 -20.73 1.35 -27.51
N THR A 65 -21.08 1.01 -28.75
CA THR A 65 -22.34 1.46 -29.38
C THR A 65 -23.58 0.68 -28.93
N GLY A 66 -23.41 -0.43 -28.20
CA GLY A 66 -24.51 -1.30 -27.75
C GLY A 66 -25.06 -2.23 -28.84
N ASP A 67 -24.48 -2.23 -30.04
CA ASP A 67 -24.83 -3.14 -31.12
C ASP A 67 -24.26 -4.54 -30.86
N GLN A 68 -25.11 -5.43 -30.32
CA GLN A 68 -24.72 -6.80 -29.97
C GLN A 68 -24.15 -7.59 -31.15
N LYS A 69 -24.60 -7.33 -32.39
CA LYS A 69 -24.06 -8.03 -33.57
C LYS A 69 -22.64 -7.59 -33.87
N LYS A 70 -22.33 -6.30 -33.71
CA LYS A 70 -20.97 -5.77 -33.89
C LYS A 70 -20.04 -6.22 -32.76
N SER A 71 -20.53 -6.21 -31.52
CA SER A 71 -19.79 -6.72 -30.36
C SER A 71 -19.46 -8.22 -30.50
N ALA A 72 -20.40 -9.03 -30.99
CA ALA A 72 -20.17 -10.46 -31.24
C ALA A 72 -19.07 -10.74 -32.30
N ARG A 73 -18.89 -9.83 -33.27
CA ARG A 73 -17.85 -9.93 -34.31
C ARG A 73 -16.49 -9.40 -33.87
N SER A 74 -16.39 -8.72 -32.73
CA SER A 74 -15.14 -8.11 -32.26
C SER A 74 -14.01 -9.14 -32.13
N MET A 75 -14.30 -10.33 -31.61
CA MET A 75 -13.27 -11.38 -31.45
C MET A 75 -12.81 -11.96 -32.78
N GLU A 76 -13.71 -12.19 -33.73
CA GLU A 76 -13.36 -12.61 -35.10
C GLU A 76 -12.44 -11.57 -35.78
N ASN A 77 -12.73 -10.28 -35.60
CA ASN A 77 -11.88 -9.20 -36.12
C ASN A 77 -10.50 -9.20 -35.45
N PHE A 78 -10.41 -9.42 -34.14
CA PHE A 78 -9.11 -9.53 -33.45
C PHE A 78 -8.32 -10.76 -33.90
N GLU A 79 -8.98 -11.90 -34.10
CA GLU A 79 -8.35 -13.11 -34.63
C GLU A 79 -7.81 -12.88 -36.04
N SER A 80 -8.57 -12.20 -36.90
CA SER A 80 -8.10 -11.78 -38.22
C SER A 80 -6.85 -10.91 -38.10
N LEU A 81 -6.82 -9.90 -37.23
CA LEU A 81 -5.65 -9.07 -37.00
C LEU A 81 -4.45 -9.86 -36.48
N LEU A 82 -4.66 -10.82 -35.56
CA LEU A 82 -3.59 -11.68 -35.01
C LEU A 82 -3.00 -12.63 -36.06
N SER A 83 -3.83 -13.10 -37.00
CA SER A 83 -3.43 -14.01 -38.07
C SER A 83 -2.69 -13.34 -39.22
N ASP A 84 -2.86 -12.03 -39.40
CA ASP A 84 -2.17 -11.27 -40.44
C ASP A 84 -0.68 -11.16 -40.11
N ARG A 85 0.16 -11.71 -41.00
CA ARG A 85 1.62 -11.71 -40.86
C ARG A 85 2.21 -10.30 -40.80
N LYS A 86 1.51 -9.30 -41.38
CA LYS A 86 1.95 -7.90 -41.32
C LYS A 86 1.80 -7.28 -39.93
N ASN A 87 1.03 -7.91 -39.03
CA ASN A 87 0.86 -7.47 -37.64
C ASN A 87 1.80 -8.19 -36.65
N ALA A 88 2.83 -8.88 -37.13
CA ALA A 88 3.69 -9.69 -36.26
C ALA A 88 4.30 -8.88 -35.11
N ASP A 89 4.61 -7.61 -35.33
CA ASP A 89 5.17 -6.64 -34.37
C ASP A 89 4.11 -5.82 -33.62
N LEU A 90 2.82 -6.01 -33.93
CA LEU A 90 1.70 -5.27 -33.34
C LEU A 90 0.77 -6.16 -32.51
N LYS A 91 1.14 -7.44 -32.31
CA LYS A 91 0.35 -8.41 -31.52
C LYS A 91 0.10 -7.94 -30.09
N ASP A 92 1.06 -7.25 -29.48
CA ASP A 92 0.93 -6.66 -28.15
C ASP A 92 -0.24 -5.66 -28.07
N LYS A 93 -0.41 -4.84 -29.13
CA LYS A 93 -1.52 -3.87 -29.28
C LYS A 93 -2.87 -4.57 -29.37
N ILE A 94 -2.92 -5.66 -30.13
CA ILE A 94 -4.14 -6.44 -30.31
C ILE A 94 -4.54 -7.08 -28.98
N TYR A 95 -3.63 -7.81 -28.32
CA TYR A 95 -3.92 -8.47 -27.05
C TYR A 95 -4.30 -7.49 -25.94
N PHE A 96 -3.67 -6.32 -25.87
CA PHE A 96 -4.09 -5.29 -24.91
C PHE A 96 -5.51 -4.81 -25.17
N THR A 97 -5.88 -4.59 -26.42
CA THR A 97 -7.22 -4.14 -26.80
C THR A 97 -8.27 -5.22 -26.49
N MET A 98 -7.94 -6.49 -26.74
CA MET A 98 -8.77 -7.64 -26.30
C MET A 98 -8.95 -7.65 -24.78
N GLY A 99 -7.88 -7.38 -24.02
CA GLY A 99 -7.93 -7.25 -22.57
C GLY A 99 -8.87 -6.12 -22.12
N LEU A 100 -8.80 -4.94 -22.75
CA LEU A 100 -9.70 -3.81 -22.46
C LEU A 100 -11.17 -4.13 -22.75
N LEU A 101 -11.46 -4.89 -23.82
CA LEU A 101 -12.80 -5.34 -24.17
C LEU A 101 -13.37 -6.30 -23.13
N GLU A 102 -12.59 -7.32 -22.77
CA GLU A 102 -13.00 -8.33 -21.78
C GLU A 102 -13.15 -7.71 -20.38
N ALA A 103 -12.29 -6.76 -20.02
CA ALA A 103 -12.39 -6.01 -18.77
C ALA A 103 -13.71 -5.22 -18.68
N ARG A 104 -14.11 -4.55 -19.77
CA ARG A 104 -15.40 -3.86 -19.89
C ARG A 104 -16.59 -4.80 -19.81
N SER A 105 -16.47 -5.97 -20.41
CA SER A 105 -17.45 -7.06 -20.33
C SER A 105 -17.48 -7.76 -18.97
N ASN A 106 -16.76 -7.25 -17.97
CA ASN A 106 -16.63 -7.80 -16.61
C ASN A 106 -16.04 -9.23 -16.58
N ARG A 107 -15.33 -9.66 -17.62
CA ARG A 107 -14.68 -10.97 -17.72
C ARG A 107 -13.22 -10.85 -17.28
N ILE A 108 -13.04 -10.58 -15.99
CA ILE A 108 -11.77 -10.12 -15.42
C ILE A 108 -10.61 -11.09 -15.65
N ASP A 109 -10.82 -12.40 -15.49
CA ASP A 109 -9.74 -13.38 -15.66
C ASP A 109 -9.29 -13.52 -17.12
N LYS A 110 -10.23 -13.40 -18.08
CA LYS A 110 -9.89 -13.36 -19.51
C LYS A 110 -9.09 -12.10 -19.86
N ALA A 111 -9.50 -10.95 -19.32
CA ALA A 111 -8.78 -9.69 -19.50
C ALA A 111 -7.33 -9.79 -19.00
N LEU A 112 -7.13 -10.32 -17.79
CA LEU A 112 -5.79 -10.56 -17.22
C LEU A 112 -4.97 -11.53 -18.08
N GLY A 113 -5.60 -12.57 -18.62
CA GLY A 113 -4.96 -13.49 -19.57
C GLY A 113 -4.47 -12.78 -20.83
N TYR A 114 -5.29 -11.93 -21.44
CA TYR A 114 -4.90 -11.17 -22.63
C TYR A 114 -3.84 -10.10 -22.32
N TYR A 115 -3.90 -9.42 -21.19
CA TYR A 115 -2.84 -8.50 -20.77
C TYR A 115 -1.50 -9.23 -20.57
N ALA A 116 -1.51 -10.43 -19.99
CA ALA A 116 -0.31 -11.24 -19.89
C ALA A 116 0.26 -11.63 -21.26
N GLN A 117 -0.60 -11.95 -22.24
CA GLN A 117 -0.15 -12.18 -23.63
C GLN A 117 0.39 -10.91 -24.28
N SER A 118 -0.24 -9.76 -24.06
CA SER A 118 0.23 -8.46 -24.55
C SER A 118 1.67 -8.17 -24.09
N ILE A 119 1.99 -8.43 -22.81
CA ILE A 119 3.34 -8.25 -22.28
C ILE A 119 4.33 -9.24 -22.90
N ARG A 120 3.94 -10.49 -23.13
CA ARG A 120 4.81 -11.50 -23.75
C ARG A 120 5.16 -11.20 -25.20
N GLU A 121 4.21 -10.60 -25.91
CA GLU A 121 4.34 -10.22 -27.32
C GLU A 121 4.87 -8.79 -27.50
N ALA A 122 5.14 -8.08 -26.40
CA ALA A 122 5.79 -6.78 -26.44
C ALA A 122 7.23 -7.00 -26.92
N GLY A 123 7.45 -6.77 -28.23
CA GLY A 123 8.76 -6.88 -28.86
C GLY A 123 9.71 -5.79 -28.38
N THR A 124 10.41 -5.14 -29.32
CA THR A 124 11.35 -4.05 -28.97
C THR A 124 10.63 -2.77 -28.51
N ASN A 125 9.38 -2.57 -28.92
CA ASN A 125 8.58 -1.41 -28.53
C ASN A 125 7.83 -1.66 -27.22
N THR A 126 8.46 -1.30 -26.11
CA THR A 126 7.91 -1.50 -24.75
C THR A 126 7.06 -0.36 -24.23
N THR A 127 6.75 0.65 -25.06
CA THR A 127 6.02 1.87 -24.65
C THR A 127 4.66 1.59 -24.01
N GLN A 128 4.01 0.50 -24.40
CA GLN A 128 2.69 0.12 -23.88
C GLN A 128 2.73 -0.74 -22.62
N VAL A 129 3.83 -1.46 -22.39
CA VAL A 129 4.00 -2.36 -21.24
C VAL A 129 3.62 -1.71 -19.90
N PRO A 130 4.06 -0.48 -19.56
CA PRO A 130 3.65 0.16 -18.31
C PRO A 130 2.14 0.36 -18.20
N TYR A 131 1.44 0.69 -19.30
CA TYR A 131 -0.01 0.86 -19.31
C TYR A 131 -0.74 -0.47 -19.18
N THR A 132 -0.23 -1.54 -19.79
CA THR A 132 -0.76 -2.90 -19.60
C THR A 132 -0.67 -3.31 -18.13
N TYR A 133 0.47 -3.09 -17.47
CA TYR A 133 0.60 -3.33 -16.03
C TYR A 133 -0.33 -2.46 -15.19
N MET A 134 -0.51 -1.19 -15.57
CA MET A 134 -1.43 -0.29 -14.89
C MET A 134 -2.89 -0.79 -14.94
N GLU A 135 -3.34 -1.32 -16.08
CA GLU A 135 -4.68 -1.92 -16.20
C GLU A 135 -4.80 -3.22 -15.39
N MET A 136 -3.77 -4.06 -15.37
CA MET A 136 -3.76 -5.25 -14.51
C MET A 136 -3.86 -4.86 -13.03
N GLY A 137 -3.07 -3.88 -12.58
CA GLY A 137 -3.10 -3.34 -11.23
C GLY A 137 -4.49 -2.80 -10.87
N ARG A 138 -5.11 -2.06 -11.80
CA ARG A 138 -6.48 -1.54 -11.66
C ARG A 138 -7.51 -2.64 -11.51
N LEU A 139 -7.45 -3.70 -12.33
CA LEU A 139 -8.37 -4.84 -12.19
C LEU A 139 -8.23 -5.54 -10.84
N TYR A 140 -7.00 -5.75 -10.37
CA TYR A 140 -6.78 -6.34 -9.06
C TYR A 140 -7.27 -5.46 -7.91
N PHE A 141 -7.09 -4.14 -8.03
CA PHE A 141 -7.52 -3.17 -7.03
C PHE A 141 -9.05 -3.01 -6.97
N GLU A 142 -9.66 -2.72 -8.12
CA GLU A 142 -11.06 -2.32 -8.22
C GLU A 142 -12.02 -3.51 -8.28
N LYS A 143 -11.63 -4.62 -8.94
CA LYS A 143 -12.54 -5.74 -9.24
C LYS A 143 -12.30 -6.98 -8.40
N LYS A 144 -11.05 -7.27 -8.03
CA LYS A 144 -10.70 -8.44 -7.22
C LYS A 144 -10.40 -8.13 -5.75
N GLU A 145 -10.28 -6.84 -5.41
CA GLU A 145 -9.86 -6.36 -4.09
C GLU A 145 -8.58 -7.04 -3.56
N ASN A 146 -7.71 -7.46 -4.47
CA ASN A 146 -6.43 -8.08 -4.16
C ASN A 146 -5.34 -7.02 -4.23
N TYR A 147 -5.26 -6.23 -3.16
CA TYR A 147 -4.35 -5.09 -3.08
C TYR A 147 -2.87 -5.49 -3.13
N ALA A 148 -2.50 -6.66 -2.61
CA ALA A 148 -1.13 -7.16 -2.70
C ALA A 148 -0.72 -7.43 -4.16
N LYS A 149 -1.58 -8.05 -4.98
CA LYS A 149 -1.32 -8.21 -6.41
C LYS A 149 -1.35 -6.87 -7.14
N ALA A 150 -2.28 -5.98 -6.80
CA ALA A 150 -2.34 -4.65 -7.39
C ALA A 150 -1.04 -3.87 -7.16
N GLN A 151 -0.47 -3.96 -5.95
CA GLN A 151 0.83 -3.36 -5.59
C GLN A 151 1.93 -3.81 -6.55
N ILE A 152 2.07 -5.11 -6.77
CA ILE A 152 3.10 -5.70 -7.64
C ILE A 152 2.98 -5.15 -9.07
N TYR A 153 1.77 -5.12 -9.63
CA TYR A 153 1.57 -4.64 -11.00
C TYR A 153 1.77 -3.13 -11.12
N TYR A 154 1.34 -2.35 -10.13
CA TYR A 154 1.61 -0.90 -10.14
C TYR A 154 3.08 -0.57 -9.94
N ASP A 155 3.83 -1.36 -9.17
CA ASP A 155 5.28 -1.24 -9.04
C ASP A 155 5.98 -1.49 -10.38
N SER A 156 5.62 -2.58 -11.08
CA SER A 156 6.10 -2.85 -12.45
C SER A 156 5.73 -1.76 -13.45
N ALA A 157 4.51 -1.22 -13.37
CA ALA A 157 4.09 -0.09 -14.21
C ALA A 157 4.95 1.15 -13.95
N LEU A 158 5.13 1.53 -12.68
CA LEU A 158 5.86 2.73 -12.28
C LEU A 158 7.36 2.65 -12.62
N ALA A 159 7.94 1.45 -12.56
CA ALA A 159 9.33 1.21 -12.94
C ALA A 159 9.61 1.47 -14.43
N LEU A 160 8.60 1.27 -15.29
CA LEU A 160 8.71 1.40 -16.74
C LEU A 160 8.09 2.69 -17.29
N LEU A 161 7.25 3.38 -16.51
CA LEU A 161 6.56 4.58 -16.95
C LEU A 161 7.51 5.79 -16.98
N PRO A 162 7.53 6.58 -18.08
CA PRO A 162 8.31 7.82 -18.13
C PRO A 162 7.89 8.81 -17.04
N LYS A 163 8.85 9.46 -16.39
CA LYS A 163 8.56 10.41 -15.28
C LYS A 163 7.71 11.61 -15.72
N GLN A 164 7.72 11.95 -17.00
CA GLN A 164 6.95 13.05 -17.58
C GLN A 164 5.51 12.65 -17.96
N SER A 165 5.16 11.37 -17.83
CA SER A 165 3.79 10.91 -18.06
C SER A 165 2.82 11.60 -17.07
N PRO A 166 1.67 12.10 -17.54
CA PRO A 166 0.63 12.67 -16.67
C PRO A 166 0.18 11.72 -15.55
N GLU A 167 0.22 10.41 -15.80
CA GLU A 167 -0.23 9.36 -14.88
C GLU A 167 0.78 9.07 -13.75
N TYR A 168 2.04 9.48 -13.90
CA TYR A 168 3.12 9.09 -12.99
C TYR A 168 2.85 9.48 -11.53
N GLY A 169 2.40 10.72 -11.29
CA GLY A 169 2.15 11.21 -9.92
C GLY A 169 1.02 10.48 -9.20
N ALA A 170 -0.08 10.23 -9.91
CA ALA A 170 -1.21 9.48 -9.38
C ALA A 170 -0.83 8.01 -9.11
N LEU A 171 -0.10 7.39 -10.05
CA LEU A 171 0.39 6.02 -9.92
C LEU A 171 1.35 5.85 -8.75
N ALA A 172 2.30 6.79 -8.57
CA ALA A 172 3.23 6.77 -7.45
C ALA A 172 2.51 6.87 -6.09
N THR A 173 1.48 7.72 -6.00
CA THR A 173 0.65 7.84 -4.79
C THR A 173 -0.13 6.56 -4.52
N ARG A 174 -0.76 5.97 -5.55
CA ARG A 174 -1.47 4.69 -5.45
C ARG A 174 -0.53 3.58 -4.97
N LYS A 175 0.66 3.48 -5.57
CA LYS A 175 1.69 2.50 -5.21
C LYS A 175 2.11 2.66 -3.75
N LYS A 176 2.37 3.89 -3.30
CA LYS A 176 2.70 4.17 -1.88
C LYS A 176 1.59 3.70 -0.93
N ASN A 177 0.33 4.03 -1.22
CA ASN A 177 -0.80 3.58 -0.40
C ASN A 177 -0.89 2.04 -0.37
N LEU A 178 -0.54 1.37 -1.46
CA LEU A 178 -0.51 -0.09 -1.52
C LEU A 178 0.69 -0.71 -0.79
N ASP A 179 1.84 -0.05 -0.75
CA ASP A 179 2.96 -0.46 0.10
C ASP A 179 2.56 -0.42 1.58
N ASP A 180 1.94 0.68 2.01
CA ASP A 180 1.39 0.85 3.36
C ASP A 180 0.38 -0.26 3.68
N PHE A 181 -0.51 -0.58 2.73
CA PHE A 181 -1.48 -1.67 2.87
C PHE A 181 -0.78 -3.02 3.10
N VAL A 182 0.18 -3.36 2.24
CA VAL A 182 0.91 -4.64 2.33
C VAL A 182 1.67 -4.72 3.65
N GLN A 183 2.28 -3.62 4.10
CA GLN A 183 2.93 -3.54 5.39
C GLN A 183 1.96 -3.83 6.53
N TYR A 184 0.88 -3.05 6.66
CA TYR A 184 -0.04 -3.19 7.80
C TYR A 184 -0.80 -4.52 7.79
N SER A 185 -1.24 -4.99 6.62
CA SER A 185 -1.91 -6.30 6.49
C SER A 185 -0.96 -7.46 6.80
N THR A 186 0.32 -7.35 6.42
CA THR A 186 1.33 -8.35 6.77
C THR A 186 1.60 -8.36 8.26
N THR A 187 1.76 -7.19 8.90
CA THR A 187 1.90 -7.09 10.36
C THR A 187 0.70 -7.74 11.05
N LEU A 188 -0.53 -7.34 10.69
CA LEU A 188 -1.75 -7.90 11.27
C LEU A 188 -1.80 -9.43 11.17
N ARG A 189 -1.59 -9.98 9.96
CA ARG A 189 -1.61 -11.44 9.72
C ARG A 189 -0.51 -12.16 10.49
N THR A 190 0.68 -11.57 10.55
CA THR A 190 1.86 -12.20 11.15
C THR A 190 1.70 -12.25 12.66
N GLU A 191 1.41 -11.12 13.29
CA GLU A 191 1.24 -11.04 14.74
C GLU A 191 0.05 -11.89 15.21
N ASP A 192 -1.05 -11.94 14.45
CA ASP A 192 -2.18 -12.82 14.77
C ASP A 192 -1.79 -14.30 14.71
N SER A 193 -1.00 -14.67 13.70
CA SER A 193 -0.51 -16.04 13.58
C SER A 193 0.41 -16.39 14.75
N LEU A 194 1.34 -15.50 15.11
CA LEU A 194 2.28 -15.69 16.21
C LEU A 194 1.54 -15.83 17.56
N LEU A 195 0.58 -14.95 17.84
CA LEU A 195 -0.24 -15.02 19.05
C LEU A 195 -1.14 -16.27 19.08
N THR A 196 -1.59 -16.76 17.93
CA THR A 196 -2.35 -18.01 17.84
C THR A 196 -1.48 -19.22 18.14
N LEU A 197 -0.24 -19.25 17.61
CA LEU A 197 0.71 -20.33 17.86
C LEU A 197 1.08 -20.45 19.34
N VAL A 198 1.28 -19.33 20.03
CA VAL A 198 1.61 -19.32 21.48
C VAL A 198 0.48 -19.86 22.36
N LYS A 199 -0.78 -19.83 21.88
CA LYS A 199 -1.94 -20.38 22.61
C LYS A 199 -2.12 -21.89 22.43
N MET A 200 -1.39 -22.51 21.49
CA MET A 200 -1.46 -23.96 21.26
C MET A 200 -0.77 -24.72 22.39
N ASP A 201 -1.24 -25.92 22.68
CA ASP A 201 -0.52 -26.86 23.52
C ASP A 201 0.80 -27.27 22.85
N ARG A 202 1.82 -27.58 23.66
CA ARG A 202 3.18 -27.84 23.18
C ARG A 202 3.25 -28.93 22.09
N PRO A 203 2.57 -30.08 22.21
CA PRO A 203 2.58 -31.09 21.14
C PRO A 203 1.95 -30.60 19.84
N ALA A 204 0.84 -29.86 19.89
CA ALA A 204 0.21 -29.30 18.70
C ALA A 204 1.08 -28.21 18.05
N LEU A 205 1.73 -27.38 18.86
CA LEU A 205 2.67 -26.37 18.38
C LEU A 205 3.85 -27.01 17.65
N GLU A 206 4.52 -27.99 18.25
CA GLU A 206 5.64 -28.70 17.63
C GLU A 206 5.24 -29.36 16.31
N LYS A 207 4.08 -30.04 16.27
CA LYS A 207 3.52 -30.60 15.03
C LYS A 207 3.24 -29.53 13.97
N LYS A 208 2.75 -28.35 14.37
CA LYS A 208 2.48 -27.24 13.46
C LYS A 208 3.78 -26.65 12.89
N LEU A 209 4.81 -26.49 13.72
CA LEU A 209 6.14 -26.03 13.28
C LEU A 209 6.78 -27.04 12.31
N ASP A 210 6.68 -28.33 12.60
CA ASP A 210 7.19 -29.39 11.71
C ASP A 210 6.50 -29.36 10.35
N LYS A 211 5.17 -29.14 10.33
CA LYS A 211 4.43 -28.96 9.09
C LYS A 211 4.91 -27.72 8.30
N ILE A 212 5.15 -26.59 8.98
CA ILE A 212 5.65 -25.36 8.33
C ILE A 212 7.06 -25.59 7.73
N LEU A 213 7.92 -26.31 8.45
CA LEU A 213 9.26 -26.66 7.96
C LEU A 213 9.18 -27.60 6.75
N ALA A 214 8.32 -28.61 6.79
CA ALA A 214 8.11 -29.53 5.67
C ALA A 214 7.54 -28.82 4.42
N GLU A 215 6.61 -27.87 4.62
CA GLU A 215 6.07 -27.05 3.52
C GLU A 215 7.14 -26.14 2.91
N GLN A 216 8.02 -25.53 3.72
CA GLN A 216 9.17 -24.78 3.20
C GLN A 216 10.16 -25.66 2.45
N ASP A 217 10.52 -26.82 3.00
CA ASP A 217 11.45 -27.76 2.38
C ASP A 217 10.92 -28.22 1.02
N LYS A 218 9.62 -28.54 0.94
CA LYS A 218 8.95 -28.90 -0.31
C LYS A 218 8.95 -27.75 -1.33
N ALA A 219 8.63 -26.52 -0.90
CA ALA A 219 8.62 -25.37 -1.79
C ALA A 219 10.01 -25.03 -2.34
N ASP A 220 11.06 -25.22 -1.53
CA ASP A 220 12.44 -25.03 -1.98
C ASP A 220 12.90 -26.13 -2.93
N GLN A 221 12.49 -27.39 -2.69
CA GLN A 221 12.72 -28.50 -3.64
C GLN A 221 12.01 -28.27 -4.98
N GLU A 222 10.75 -27.84 -4.98
CA GLU A 222 10.00 -27.53 -6.20
C GLU A 222 10.66 -26.38 -6.97
N ARG A 223 11.11 -25.32 -6.27
CA ARG A 223 11.85 -24.22 -6.89
C ARG A 223 13.17 -24.67 -7.50
N ALA A 224 13.91 -25.54 -6.80
CA ALA A 224 15.14 -26.12 -7.33
C ALA A 224 14.89 -27.00 -8.57
N ALA A 225 13.81 -27.79 -8.57
CA ALA A 225 13.44 -28.64 -9.70
C ALA A 225 13.05 -27.82 -10.95
N ILE A 226 12.23 -26.77 -10.78
CA ILE A 226 11.88 -25.85 -11.87
C ILE A 226 13.14 -25.15 -12.39
N ALA A 227 14.02 -24.71 -11.50
CA ALA A 227 15.28 -24.09 -11.88
C ALA A 227 16.19 -25.04 -12.67
N GLN A 228 16.28 -26.31 -12.27
CA GLN A 228 17.01 -27.33 -13.01
C GLN A 228 16.40 -27.59 -14.39
N GLN A 229 15.07 -27.68 -14.49
CA GLN A 229 14.37 -27.81 -15.78
C GLN A 229 14.65 -26.64 -16.73
N ILE A 230 14.72 -25.41 -16.21
CA ILE A 230 15.09 -24.23 -17.00
C ILE A 230 16.54 -24.34 -17.49
N ILE A 231 17.46 -24.81 -16.64
CA ILE A 231 18.87 -25.04 -17.00
C ILE A 231 18.99 -26.12 -18.08
N ASP A 232 18.35 -27.29 -17.90
CA ASP A 232 18.41 -28.42 -18.83
C ASP A 232 17.84 -28.05 -20.20
N ARG A 233 16.79 -27.22 -20.22
CA ARG A 233 16.20 -26.69 -21.46
C ARG A 233 17.12 -25.69 -22.16
N ALA A 234 17.94 -24.96 -21.41
CA ALA A 234 18.93 -24.03 -21.95
C ALA A 234 20.22 -24.72 -22.43
N THR A 235 20.55 -25.92 -21.92
CA THR A 235 21.76 -26.67 -22.27
C THR A 235 21.52 -27.82 -23.27
N GLY A 236 20.29 -28.34 -23.39
CA GLY A 236 19.96 -29.50 -24.22
C GLY A 236 19.40 -29.23 -25.62
N GLY A 237 19.27 -27.97 -26.06
CA GLY A 237 18.68 -27.60 -27.35
C GLY A 237 19.68 -27.04 -28.36
N THR A 238 19.90 -27.74 -29.47
CA THR A 238 20.49 -27.18 -30.68
C THR A 238 19.51 -26.16 -31.29
N GLY A 239 19.63 -24.90 -30.87
CA GLY A 239 18.97 -23.75 -31.51
C GLY A 239 18.11 -22.94 -30.56
N GLY A 240 18.61 -21.78 -30.14
CA GLY A 240 17.84 -20.72 -29.50
C GLY A 240 18.28 -20.43 -28.07
N SER A 241 19.40 -19.71 -27.91
CA SER A 241 19.71 -19.02 -26.66
C SER A 241 18.55 -18.07 -26.32
N MET A 242 17.81 -18.34 -25.24
CA MET A 242 16.85 -17.39 -24.68
C MET A 242 17.63 -16.19 -24.11
N PRO A 243 17.51 -14.98 -24.68
CA PRO A 243 18.15 -13.80 -24.12
C PRO A 243 17.51 -13.48 -22.76
N GLY A 244 18.33 -13.39 -21.70
CA GLY A 244 17.90 -12.90 -20.38
C GLY A 244 17.58 -13.96 -19.32
N ALA A 245 17.77 -15.27 -19.56
CA ALA A 245 17.53 -16.29 -18.53
C ALA A 245 18.64 -16.35 -17.45
N THR A 246 19.86 -15.91 -17.78
CA THR A 246 21.00 -15.82 -16.86
C THR A 246 21.97 -14.73 -17.29
N ASN A 247 22.51 -13.93 -16.36
CA ASN A 247 23.56 -12.91 -16.63
C ASN A 247 24.95 -13.51 -16.97
N SER A 248 25.03 -14.76 -17.45
CA SER A 248 26.30 -15.41 -17.77
C SER A 248 26.17 -16.38 -18.94
N GLU A 249 27.06 -16.25 -19.92
CA GLU A 249 27.25 -17.21 -21.03
C GLU A 249 27.99 -18.50 -20.58
N LEU A 250 28.37 -18.59 -19.31
CA LEU A 250 29.10 -19.72 -18.75
C LEU A 250 28.22 -20.97 -18.61
N ALA A 251 28.83 -22.15 -18.80
CA ALA A 251 28.20 -23.44 -18.52
C ALA A 251 27.78 -23.53 -17.04
N PRO A 252 26.68 -24.24 -16.68
CA PRO A 252 26.15 -24.28 -15.31
C PRO A 252 27.15 -24.63 -14.20
N ALA A 253 28.13 -25.48 -14.50
CA ALA A 253 29.20 -25.89 -13.57
C ALA A 253 30.30 -24.82 -13.37
N GLN A 254 30.39 -23.83 -14.26
CA GLN A 254 31.35 -22.73 -14.21
C GLN A 254 30.73 -21.44 -13.67
N ARG A 255 29.40 -21.42 -13.43
CA ARG A 255 28.70 -20.26 -12.87
C ARG A 255 29.04 -20.12 -11.39
N TRP A 256 29.24 -18.88 -10.95
CA TRP A 256 29.33 -18.59 -9.52
C TRP A 256 28.07 -19.09 -8.79
N VAL A 257 28.24 -19.62 -7.57
CA VAL A 257 27.18 -20.30 -6.81
C VAL A 257 25.91 -19.46 -6.67
N LEU A 258 26.05 -18.12 -6.52
CA LEU A 258 24.91 -17.20 -6.42
C LEU A 258 24.15 -16.95 -7.73
N TYR A 259 24.70 -17.38 -8.86
CA TYR A 259 24.05 -17.31 -10.18
C TYR A 259 23.60 -18.70 -10.67
N ASN A 260 23.80 -19.74 -9.86
CA ASN A 260 23.26 -21.06 -10.09
C ASN A 260 22.08 -21.29 -9.12
N PRO A 261 20.82 -21.24 -9.59
CA PRO A 261 19.65 -21.34 -8.71
C PRO A 261 19.54 -22.67 -7.96
N VAL A 262 20.10 -23.76 -8.51
CA VAL A 262 20.15 -25.07 -7.83
C VAL A 262 21.19 -25.05 -6.72
N ALA A 263 22.40 -24.55 -7.00
CA ALA A 263 23.44 -24.41 -6.00
C ALA A 263 23.05 -23.39 -4.90
N MET A 264 22.35 -22.31 -5.25
CA MET A 264 21.77 -21.39 -4.27
C MET A 264 20.73 -22.07 -3.38
N SER A 265 19.83 -22.89 -3.94
CA SER A 265 18.81 -23.60 -3.17
C SER A 265 19.45 -24.60 -2.21
N GLN A 266 20.43 -25.37 -2.68
CA GLN A 266 21.21 -26.30 -1.85
C GLN A 266 21.98 -25.53 -0.76
N GLY A 267 22.69 -24.46 -1.13
CA GLY A 267 23.41 -23.61 -0.18
C GLY A 267 22.49 -22.98 0.87
N ARG A 268 21.26 -22.61 0.51
CA ARG A 268 20.24 -22.14 1.46
C ARG A 268 19.82 -23.25 2.42
N GLN A 269 19.59 -24.46 1.93
CA GLN A 269 19.23 -25.61 2.77
C GLN A 269 20.37 -25.97 3.73
N GLU A 270 21.61 -26.04 3.25
CA GLU A 270 22.79 -26.29 4.07
C GLU A 270 23.00 -25.20 5.12
N PHE A 271 22.84 -23.93 4.72
CA PHE A 271 22.91 -22.79 5.62
C PHE A 271 21.86 -22.88 6.71
N SER A 272 20.60 -23.11 6.33
CA SER A 272 19.49 -23.24 7.28
C SER A 272 19.64 -24.47 8.17
N ALA A 273 20.24 -25.56 7.68
CA ALA A 273 20.50 -26.76 8.46
C ALA A 273 21.59 -26.52 9.51
N LYS A 274 22.65 -25.77 9.14
CA LYS A 274 23.79 -25.49 10.02
C LYS A 274 23.51 -24.37 11.01
N TRP A 275 22.77 -23.34 10.61
CA TRP A 275 22.64 -22.10 11.36
C TRP A 275 21.19 -21.75 11.75
N GLY A 276 20.20 -22.52 11.29
CA GLY A 276 18.79 -22.16 11.47
C GLY A 276 18.39 -20.91 10.69
N ASN A 277 17.26 -20.30 11.07
CA ASN A 277 16.79 -19.06 10.49
C ASN A 277 17.51 -17.87 11.16
N ARG A 278 18.42 -17.20 10.44
CA ARG A 278 19.22 -16.09 10.98
C ARG A 278 18.74 -14.76 10.40
N PRO A 279 18.49 -13.73 11.24
CA PRO A 279 18.14 -12.42 10.74
C PRO A 279 19.31 -11.80 9.96
N LEU A 280 19.01 -10.94 9.01
CA LEU A 280 20.02 -10.15 8.30
C LEU A 280 20.58 -9.10 9.26
N ALA A 281 21.76 -9.37 9.80
CA ALA A 281 22.48 -8.48 10.70
C ALA A 281 23.99 -8.74 10.63
N ASP A 282 24.78 -7.74 10.98
CA ASP A 282 26.23 -7.90 11.15
C ASP A 282 26.52 -8.93 12.24
N ASP A 283 27.64 -9.64 12.15
CA ASP A 283 28.02 -10.68 13.13
C ASP A 283 26.94 -11.75 13.41
N TRP A 284 26.09 -12.08 12.42
CA TRP A 284 24.99 -13.03 12.57
C TRP A 284 25.40 -14.45 13.05
N ARG A 285 26.69 -14.78 12.99
CA ARG A 285 27.25 -16.06 13.45
C ARG A 285 27.49 -16.13 14.96
N ARG A 286 27.43 -15.02 15.69
CA ARG A 286 27.67 -14.99 17.15
C ARG A 286 26.37 -15.29 17.91
N SER A 287 26.41 -16.27 18.83
CA SER A 287 25.28 -16.66 19.68
C SER A 287 25.04 -15.69 20.85
N THR A 288 26.07 -14.94 21.26
CA THR A 288 26.03 -13.91 22.30
C THR A 288 26.63 -12.63 21.73
N LYS A 289 25.79 -11.60 21.61
CA LYS A 289 26.23 -10.23 21.37
C LYS A 289 26.13 -9.51 22.71
N GLU A 290 27.20 -9.55 23.50
CA GLU A 290 27.39 -8.57 24.57
C GLU A 290 27.37 -7.19 23.91
N SER A 291 26.50 -6.32 24.40
CA SER A 291 26.23 -4.96 23.92
C SER A 291 27.51 -4.13 23.81
N SER A 292 28.15 -4.18 22.64
CA SER A 292 29.30 -3.34 22.29
C SER A 292 28.89 -2.31 21.24
N GLU A 293 27.87 -1.49 21.55
CA GLU A 293 27.49 -0.33 20.73
C GLU A 293 28.13 0.98 21.21
N ALA A 294 29.01 0.93 22.22
CA ALA A 294 29.55 2.14 22.83
C ALA A 294 30.89 2.64 22.25
N ILE A 295 31.37 2.22 21.06
CA ILE A 295 32.44 2.96 20.34
C ILE A 295 32.33 2.77 18.82
N ALA A 296 31.40 3.46 18.17
CA ALA A 296 31.47 3.74 16.72
C ALA A 296 30.68 5.01 16.36
N GLY A 297 30.81 6.05 17.17
CA GLY A 297 30.49 7.41 16.74
C GLY A 297 31.71 8.00 16.04
N VAL A 298 31.60 8.23 14.73
CA VAL A 298 32.02 9.45 13.99
C VAL A 298 32.14 9.10 12.49
N ASN A 299 31.29 9.75 11.68
CA ASN A 299 31.28 9.88 10.22
C ASN A 299 30.80 8.71 9.33
N SER A 300 29.49 8.67 9.07
CA SER A 300 28.92 8.49 7.71
C SER A 300 27.43 8.89 7.66
N PRO A 301 26.94 9.57 6.60
CA PRO A 301 25.59 10.11 6.57
C PRO A 301 24.54 9.09 6.14
N ILE A 302 23.47 9.01 6.94
CA ILE A 302 22.06 8.74 6.58
C ILE A 302 21.80 7.60 5.57
N ASN A 303 21.46 6.42 6.11
CA ASN A 303 20.39 5.59 5.54
C ASN A 303 19.63 4.92 6.70
N ARG A 304 18.37 5.33 6.88
CA ARG A 304 17.45 4.72 7.85
C ARG A 304 17.13 3.30 7.36
N ASN A 305 17.63 2.31 8.09
CA ASN A 305 16.99 1.00 8.13
C ASN A 305 16.65 0.66 9.58
N VAL A 306 15.49 0.04 9.72
CA VAL A 306 14.81 -0.32 10.96
C VAL A 306 15.76 -1.08 11.88
N GLN A 307 16.09 -0.50 13.04
CA GLN A 307 16.72 -1.25 14.12
C GLN A 307 15.68 -2.23 14.67
N ALA A 308 15.96 -3.52 14.47
CA ALA A 308 15.27 -4.60 15.17
C ALA A 308 15.63 -4.51 16.66
N ASP A 309 14.59 -4.44 17.49
CA ASP A 309 14.69 -4.45 18.94
C ASP A 309 15.53 -5.63 19.45
N ALA A 310 16.67 -5.32 20.04
CA ALA A 310 17.38 -6.21 20.93
C ALA A 310 17.01 -5.81 22.36
N ILE A 311 16.19 -6.63 23.03
CA ILE A 311 16.27 -7.05 24.44
C ILE A 311 15.19 -8.15 24.60
N ASN A 312 15.61 -9.41 24.65
CA ASN A 312 14.80 -10.48 25.25
C ASN A 312 15.74 -11.27 26.17
N PRO A 313 15.60 -11.16 27.51
CA PRO A 313 16.47 -11.85 28.45
C PRO A 313 15.93 -13.25 28.69
N ASN A 314 16.49 -14.27 28.04
CA ASN A 314 16.28 -15.67 28.45
C ASN A 314 17.58 -16.48 28.23
N PRO A 315 17.88 -17.47 29.09
CA PRO A 315 19.23 -17.97 29.28
C PRO A 315 19.71 -18.89 28.16
N SER A 316 21.00 -18.72 27.82
CA SER A 316 21.76 -19.54 26.88
C SER A 316 21.99 -20.96 27.43
N LEU A 317 21.84 -21.98 26.57
CA LEU A 317 22.30 -23.35 26.84
C LEU A 317 23.35 -23.80 25.79
N PRO A 318 24.22 -24.77 26.14
CA PRO A 318 25.63 -24.78 25.73
C PRO A 318 25.87 -25.33 24.32
N VAL A 319 26.90 -24.78 23.68
CA VAL A 319 27.41 -25.21 22.37
C VAL A 319 28.11 -26.56 22.55
N SER A 320 27.61 -27.60 21.89
CA SER A 320 28.30 -28.90 21.78
C SER A 320 29.14 -28.89 20.51
N ASP A 321 30.44 -29.13 20.66
CA ASP A 321 31.43 -29.25 19.60
C ASP A 321 31.10 -30.45 18.69
N ALA A 322 30.93 -30.21 17.38
CA ALA A 322 30.47 -31.21 16.43
C ALA A 322 31.64 -31.85 15.67
N GLY A 323 32.37 -32.73 16.35
CA GLY A 323 33.18 -33.76 15.71
C GLY A 323 32.30 -34.96 15.30
N THR A 324 32.21 -35.22 14.00
CA THR A 324 31.72 -36.49 13.37
C THR A 324 30.44 -37.11 13.95
N SER A 325 29.28 -36.76 13.37
CA SER A 325 28.02 -37.48 13.62
C SER A 325 27.34 -37.93 12.34
N ARG A 326 26.79 -39.15 12.40
CA ARG A 326 26.20 -39.95 11.32
C ARG A 326 25.05 -39.19 10.62
N VAL A 327 24.93 -39.34 9.30
CA VAL A 327 24.00 -38.62 8.39
C VAL A 327 22.53 -38.61 8.87
N GLY A 328 22.07 -39.62 9.61
CA GLY A 328 20.72 -39.66 10.20
C GLY A 328 20.49 -38.74 11.41
N GLN A 329 21.52 -38.47 12.23
CA GLN A 329 21.44 -37.56 13.37
C GLN A 329 21.60 -36.10 12.96
N ALA A 330 22.34 -35.83 11.87
CA ALA A 330 22.50 -34.50 11.31
C ALA A 330 21.17 -33.90 10.80
N ASN A 331 20.28 -34.73 10.23
CA ASN A 331 18.97 -34.28 9.73
C ASN A 331 17.94 -34.02 10.85
N ALA A 332 17.99 -34.78 11.95
CA ALA A 332 17.14 -34.54 13.12
C ALA A 332 17.65 -33.32 13.92
N ALA A 333 18.96 -33.20 14.10
CA ALA A 333 19.59 -32.05 14.75
C ALA A 333 19.36 -30.75 13.96
N SER A 334 19.43 -30.80 12.62
CA SER A 334 19.14 -29.63 11.76
C SER A 334 17.66 -29.24 11.78
N THR A 335 16.74 -30.20 11.87
CA THR A 335 15.31 -29.92 12.01
C THR A 335 14.97 -29.36 13.39
N ASN A 336 15.59 -29.88 14.45
CA ASN A 336 15.46 -29.32 15.80
C ASN A 336 16.02 -27.89 15.89
N ALA A 337 17.20 -27.62 15.33
CA ALA A 337 17.78 -26.28 15.31
C ALA A 337 16.91 -25.27 14.51
N ARG A 338 16.30 -25.70 13.41
CA ARG A 338 15.33 -24.88 12.65
C ARG A 338 14.06 -24.63 13.46
N ARG A 339 13.56 -25.64 14.19
CA ARG A 339 12.41 -25.52 15.09
C ARG A 339 12.69 -24.54 16.23
N ASP A 340 13.85 -24.65 16.87
CA ASP A 340 14.28 -23.75 17.95
C ASP A 340 14.40 -22.30 17.45
N GLY A 341 14.91 -22.12 16.23
CA GLY A 341 14.92 -20.80 15.58
C GLY A 341 13.53 -20.19 15.37
N LEU A 342 12.51 -21.00 15.09
CA LEU A 342 11.12 -20.55 15.01
C LEU A 342 10.52 -20.26 16.40
N LEU A 343 10.82 -21.09 17.39
CA LEU A 343 10.34 -20.92 18.78
C LEU A 343 10.83 -19.59 19.38
N VAL A 344 12.06 -19.16 19.09
CA VAL A 344 12.61 -17.87 19.57
C VAL A 344 11.81 -16.67 19.05
N GLN A 345 11.16 -16.79 17.89
CA GLN A 345 10.36 -15.71 17.30
C GLN A 345 8.93 -15.64 17.87
N LEU A 346 8.50 -16.66 18.63
CA LEU A 346 7.16 -16.69 19.19
C LEU A 346 7.06 -15.82 20.45
N PRO A 347 6.02 -14.97 20.58
CA PRO A 347 5.86 -14.07 21.72
C PRO A 347 5.31 -14.82 22.94
N PHE A 348 6.13 -15.65 23.59
CA PHE A 348 5.68 -16.41 24.77
C PHE A 348 5.52 -15.54 26.03
N SER A 349 6.35 -14.51 26.21
CA SER A 349 6.29 -13.64 27.40
C SER A 349 5.09 -12.68 27.34
N ARG A 350 4.55 -12.29 28.50
CA ARG A 350 3.44 -11.32 28.58
C ARG A 350 3.78 -10.00 27.90
N GLU A 351 5.02 -9.54 28.04
CA GLU A 351 5.52 -8.32 27.41
C GLU A 351 5.56 -8.44 25.89
N ALA A 352 6.10 -9.55 25.35
CA ALA A 352 6.11 -9.79 23.91
C ALA A 352 4.70 -9.88 23.33
N GLN A 353 3.77 -10.52 24.05
CA GLN A 353 2.35 -10.55 23.65
C GLN A 353 1.70 -9.18 23.69
N ALA A 354 2.01 -8.34 24.69
CA ALA A 354 1.51 -6.97 24.77
C ALA A 354 2.01 -6.12 23.58
N LYS A 355 3.30 -6.26 23.22
CA LYS A 355 3.89 -5.60 22.06
C LYS A 355 3.26 -6.05 20.73
N ALA A 356 3.08 -7.36 20.54
CA ALA A 356 2.39 -7.89 19.36
C ALA A 356 0.95 -7.34 19.25
N ASN A 357 0.21 -7.31 20.37
CA ASN A 357 -1.12 -6.71 20.43
C ASN A 357 -1.12 -5.20 20.10
N GLN A 358 -0.13 -4.43 20.56
CA GLN A 358 0.02 -3.02 20.21
C GLN A 358 0.29 -2.82 18.71
N GLN A 359 1.08 -3.69 18.09
CA GLN A 359 1.34 -3.67 16.65
C GLN A 359 0.06 -3.97 15.85
N ILE A 360 -0.74 -4.93 16.30
CA ILE A 360 -2.05 -5.26 15.72
C ILE A 360 -3.01 -4.07 15.84
N GLU A 361 -3.11 -3.46 17.03
CA GLU A 361 -3.96 -2.29 17.26
C GLU A 361 -3.61 -1.16 16.28
N ASN A 362 -2.31 -0.85 16.17
CA ASN A 362 -1.81 0.17 15.25
C ASN A 362 -2.06 -0.19 13.78
N ALA A 363 -1.84 -1.45 13.39
CA ALA A 363 -2.08 -1.93 12.05
C ALA A 363 -3.56 -1.82 11.65
N LEU A 364 -4.49 -2.22 12.52
CA LEU A 364 -5.94 -2.08 12.27
C LEU A 364 -6.36 -0.62 12.13
N TYR A 365 -5.89 0.26 13.04
CA TYR A 365 -6.16 1.70 12.96
C TYR A 365 -5.67 2.30 11.64
N LYS A 366 -4.43 1.99 11.25
CA LYS A 366 -3.84 2.50 10.01
C LYS A 366 -4.51 1.90 8.77
N LEU A 367 -4.87 0.61 8.78
CA LEU A 367 -5.62 -0.02 7.69
C LEU A 367 -7.00 0.62 7.49
N GLY A 368 -7.74 0.86 8.57
CA GLY A 368 -9.04 1.54 8.47
C GLY A 368 -8.92 2.92 7.85
N LYS A 369 -7.92 3.71 8.27
CA LYS A 369 -7.63 5.03 7.67
C LYS A 369 -7.20 4.93 6.21
N LEU A 370 -6.39 3.93 5.88
CA LEU A 370 -5.95 3.70 4.52
C LEU A 370 -7.11 3.32 3.60
N TYR A 371 -8.04 2.47 4.07
CA TYR A 371 -9.27 2.18 3.33
C TYR A 371 -10.12 3.42 3.12
N LYS A 372 -10.31 4.24 4.16
CA LYS A 372 -11.08 5.49 4.10
C LYS A 372 -10.46 6.50 3.13
N PHE A 373 -9.21 6.88 3.35
CA PHE A 373 -8.59 8.04 2.70
C PHE A 373 -7.69 7.66 1.52
N GLY A 374 -6.99 6.54 1.62
CA GLY A 374 -6.05 6.11 0.59
C GLY A 374 -6.72 5.40 -0.57
N PHE A 375 -7.76 4.60 -0.28
CA PHE A 375 -8.47 3.78 -1.28
C PHE A 375 -9.88 4.28 -1.59
N ASP A 376 -10.42 5.21 -0.80
CA ASP A 376 -11.81 5.69 -0.89
C ASP A 376 -12.83 4.53 -0.88
N LYS A 377 -12.60 3.56 0.02
CA LYS A 377 -13.45 2.38 0.24
C LYS A 377 -14.02 2.37 1.67
N PRO A 378 -14.99 3.23 1.99
CA PRO A 378 -15.60 3.29 3.33
C PRO A 378 -16.23 1.95 3.76
N ALA A 379 -16.74 1.16 2.80
CA ALA A 379 -17.31 -0.17 3.06
C ALA A 379 -16.29 -1.17 3.65
N LEU A 380 -14.99 -1.00 3.37
CA LEU A 380 -13.91 -1.80 3.97
C LEU A 380 -13.33 -1.15 5.23
N ALA A 381 -13.39 0.18 5.32
CA ALA A 381 -12.92 0.91 6.49
C ALA A 381 -13.77 0.62 7.73
N ILE A 382 -15.10 0.59 7.59
CA ILE A 382 -16.06 0.35 8.70
C ILE A 382 -15.75 -0.95 9.46
N PRO A 383 -15.77 -2.14 8.83
CA PRO A 383 -15.52 -3.39 9.55
C PRO A 383 -14.11 -3.45 10.14
N THR A 384 -13.12 -2.80 9.52
CA THR A 384 -11.75 -2.73 10.05
C THR A 384 -11.69 -1.91 11.35
N PHE A 385 -12.39 -0.78 11.40
CA PHE A 385 -12.50 0.04 12.60
C PHE A 385 -13.33 -0.63 13.70
N GLU A 386 -14.41 -1.34 13.34
CA GLU A 386 -15.19 -2.11 14.31
C GLU A 386 -14.39 -3.27 14.91
N GLN A 387 -13.55 -3.93 14.11
CA GLN A 387 -12.62 -4.95 14.60
C GLN A 387 -11.61 -4.36 15.59
N LEU A 388 -11.06 -3.17 15.30
CA LEU A 388 -10.17 -2.45 16.22
C LEU A 388 -10.86 -2.20 17.57
N LEU A 389 -12.08 -1.66 17.57
CA LEU A 389 -12.83 -1.34 18.79
C LEU A 389 -13.23 -2.58 19.58
N THR A 390 -13.59 -3.67 18.88
CA THR A 390 -13.98 -4.93 19.51
C THR A 390 -12.78 -5.59 20.20
N ARG A 391 -11.62 -5.57 19.54
CA ARG A 391 -10.40 -6.22 20.04
C ARG A 391 -9.65 -5.38 21.07
N PHE A 392 -9.71 -4.05 20.92
CA PHE A 392 -9.01 -3.07 21.76
C PHE A 392 -9.99 -1.99 22.25
N PRO A 393 -10.93 -2.33 23.15
CA PRO A 393 -11.98 -1.42 23.60
C PRO A 393 -11.47 -0.16 24.33
N ASN A 394 -10.23 -0.22 24.84
CA ASN A 394 -9.56 0.88 25.55
C ASN A 394 -8.52 1.60 24.68
N THR A 395 -8.58 1.45 23.36
CA THR A 395 -7.66 2.14 22.44
C THR A 395 -7.72 3.66 22.63
N LEU A 396 -6.55 4.32 22.64
CA LEU A 396 -6.48 5.78 22.68
C LEU A 396 -7.05 6.44 21.41
N GLN A 397 -7.19 5.68 20.32
CA GLN A 397 -7.72 6.17 19.05
C GLN A 397 -9.25 6.20 19.00
N LYS A 398 -9.93 5.73 20.05
CA LYS A 398 -11.39 5.51 20.09
C LYS A 398 -12.21 6.75 19.66
N PRO A 399 -11.91 7.98 20.10
CA PRO A 399 -12.65 9.16 19.66
C PRO A 399 -12.52 9.44 18.15
N GLU A 400 -11.31 9.30 17.60
CA GLU A 400 -11.11 9.46 16.15
C GLU A 400 -11.82 8.35 15.38
N VAL A 401 -11.73 7.11 15.85
CA VAL A 401 -12.35 5.95 15.20
C VAL A 401 -13.87 6.08 15.15
N TYR A 402 -14.51 6.57 16.22
CA TYR A 402 -15.96 6.84 16.22
C TYR A 402 -16.35 7.90 15.18
N TYR A 403 -15.56 8.96 15.07
CA TYR A 403 -15.75 9.98 14.05
C TYR A 403 -15.57 9.44 12.63
N LEU A 404 -14.51 8.68 12.38
CA LEU A 404 -14.25 8.07 11.08
C LEU A 404 -15.33 7.05 10.70
N LEU A 405 -15.85 6.30 11.67
CA LEU A 405 -16.99 5.40 11.47
C LEU A 405 -18.25 6.18 11.10
N HIS A 406 -18.56 7.26 11.81
CA HIS A 406 -19.68 8.13 11.46
C HIS A 406 -19.55 8.66 10.03
N LEU A 407 -18.41 9.27 9.68
CA LEU A 407 -18.16 9.79 8.32
C LEU A 407 -18.20 8.70 7.25
N SER A 408 -17.80 7.47 7.56
CA SER A 408 -17.83 6.36 6.61
C SER A 408 -19.24 5.85 6.35
N ASN A 409 -20.06 5.79 7.41
CA ASN A 409 -21.47 5.43 7.28
C ASN A 409 -22.24 6.52 6.54
N GLU A 410 -21.99 7.80 6.84
CA GLU A 410 -22.60 8.94 6.13
C GLU A 410 -22.26 8.93 4.63
N GLN A 411 -21.00 8.68 4.27
CA GLN A 411 -20.57 8.55 2.87
C GLN A 411 -21.29 7.41 2.12
N LEU A 412 -21.71 6.36 2.83
CA LEU A 412 -22.48 5.24 2.28
C LEU A 412 -24.00 5.44 2.37
N GLY A 413 -24.48 6.55 2.95
CA GLY A 413 -25.90 6.78 3.21
C GLY A 413 -26.49 5.84 4.26
N GLN A 414 -25.67 5.26 5.14
CA GLN A 414 -26.06 4.32 6.17
C GLN A 414 -26.32 5.05 7.50
N ALA A 415 -27.43 4.73 8.15
CA ALA A 415 -27.70 5.21 9.51
C ALA A 415 -26.71 4.56 10.50
N SER A 416 -26.11 5.35 11.38
CA SER A 416 -25.17 4.85 12.38
C SER A 416 -25.30 5.59 13.71
N THR A 417 -25.00 4.90 14.81
CA THR A 417 -25.03 5.45 16.17
C THR A 417 -23.67 5.97 16.63
N TRP A 418 -22.66 5.94 15.75
CA TRP A 418 -21.28 6.31 16.10
C TRP A 418 -21.14 7.79 16.46
N LYS A 419 -21.95 8.67 15.87
CA LYS A 419 -22.08 10.07 16.27
C LYS A 419 -22.55 10.20 17.72
N ASP A 420 -23.64 9.53 18.07
CA ASP A 420 -24.22 9.62 19.42
C ASP A 420 -23.26 9.07 20.47
N ARG A 421 -22.59 7.96 20.17
CA ARG A 421 -21.55 7.39 21.05
C ARG A 421 -20.36 8.34 21.22
N LEU A 422 -19.93 9.02 20.15
CA LEU A 422 -18.85 10.01 20.23
C LEU A 422 -19.22 11.19 21.12
N LEU A 423 -20.44 11.71 20.99
CA LEU A 423 -20.93 12.82 21.80
C LEU A 423 -21.13 12.40 23.26
N ALA A 424 -21.57 11.17 23.52
CA ALA A 424 -21.81 10.66 24.87
C ALA A 424 -20.50 10.31 25.62
N GLU A 425 -19.59 9.58 24.98
CA GLU A 425 -18.36 9.10 25.63
C GLU A 425 -17.21 10.12 25.57
N PHE A 426 -17.18 10.97 24.54
CA PHE A 426 -16.05 11.87 24.28
C PHE A 426 -16.45 13.32 23.93
N PRO A 427 -17.34 13.97 24.72
CA PRO A 427 -17.95 15.27 24.39
C PRO A 427 -16.94 16.41 24.20
N ASN A 428 -15.79 16.35 24.87
CA ASN A 428 -14.80 17.42 24.88
C ASN A 428 -13.74 17.29 23.77
N THR A 429 -13.83 16.25 22.95
CA THR A 429 -12.88 16.01 21.86
C THR A 429 -13.18 16.88 20.64
N SER A 430 -12.14 17.17 19.86
CA SER A 430 -12.29 17.93 18.60
C SER A 430 -13.19 17.20 17.60
N TYR A 431 -13.18 15.87 17.63
CA TYR A 431 -14.07 15.03 16.84
C TYR A 431 -15.54 15.23 17.21
N ALA A 432 -15.88 15.25 18.51
CA ALA A 432 -17.24 15.54 18.97
C ALA A 432 -17.70 16.93 18.48
N ARG A 433 -16.83 17.95 18.55
CA ARG A 433 -17.11 19.29 18.01
C ARG A 433 -17.36 19.29 16.50
N LEU A 434 -16.52 18.63 15.71
CA LEU A 434 -16.67 18.52 14.25
C LEU A 434 -17.99 17.86 13.87
N THR A 435 -18.45 16.87 14.65
CA THR A 435 -19.68 16.11 14.38
C THR A 435 -20.95 16.84 14.84
N GLY A 436 -20.79 17.78 15.78
CA GLY A 436 -21.85 18.66 16.27
C GLY A 436 -22.03 19.95 15.45
N ARG A 437 -21.24 20.16 14.39
CA ARG A 437 -21.36 21.33 13.49
C ARG A 437 -22.58 21.23 12.57
N SER A 438 -23.76 21.33 13.19
CA SER A 438 -24.98 21.82 12.58
C SER A 438 -25.42 23.03 13.41
N VAL A 439 -24.74 24.16 13.26
CA VAL A 439 -25.17 25.43 13.87
C VAL A 439 -25.05 26.51 12.82
N GLU A 440 -26.20 26.98 12.35
CA GLU A 440 -26.36 28.26 11.69
C GLU A 440 -25.74 29.35 12.59
N GLN A 441 -24.65 29.97 12.14
CA GLN A 441 -24.08 31.12 12.84
C GLN A 441 -25.08 32.28 12.75
N THR A 442 -25.69 32.62 13.88
CA THR A 442 -26.41 33.89 14.04
C THR A 442 -25.44 34.91 14.65
N THR A 443 -25.59 36.19 14.32
CA THR A 443 -24.73 37.28 14.81
C THR A 443 -24.67 37.39 16.35
N GLY A 444 -25.64 36.83 17.07
CA GLY A 444 -25.65 36.77 18.54
C GLY A 444 -24.66 35.76 19.14
N SER A 445 -24.35 34.66 18.45
CA SER A 445 -23.43 33.63 18.98
C SER A 445 -21.98 34.10 19.00
N GLU A 446 -21.60 34.96 18.06
CA GLU A 446 -20.23 35.48 17.95
C GLU A 446 -19.88 36.46 19.09
N ALA A 447 -20.82 37.35 19.43
CA ALA A 447 -20.66 38.29 20.54
C ALA A 447 -20.52 37.55 21.89
N GLN A 448 -21.29 36.48 22.09
CA GLN A 448 -21.23 35.64 23.28
C GLN A 448 -19.92 34.83 23.35
N ALA A 449 -19.46 34.31 22.21
CA ALA A 449 -18.18 33.62 22.12
C ALA A 449 -17.01 34.54 22.48
N LEU A 450 -17.01 35.77 21.95
CA LEU A 450 -16.00 36.78 22.26
C LEU A 450 -16.03 37.20 23.74
N ALA A 451 -17.21 37.39 24.32
CA ALA A 451 -17.34 37.71 25.75
C ALA A 451 -16.79 36.60 26.65
N THR A 452 -17.10 35.34 26.32
CA THR A 452 -16.61 34.16 27.04
C THR A 452 -15.09 34.04 26.94
N TYR A 453 -14.53 34.20 25.73
CA TYR A 453 -13.07 34.23 25.53
C TYR A 453 -12.41 35.32 26.37
N THR A 454 -12.99 36.53 26.37
CA THR A 454 -12.45 37.69 27.10
C THR A 454 -12.37 37.42 28.60
N GLN A 455 -13.43 36.86 29.20
CA GLN A 455 -13.45 36.52 30.64
C GLN A 455 -12.35 35.50 31.00
N ILE A 456 -12.15 34.48 30.17
CA ILE A 456 -11.14 33.44 30.39
C ILE A 456 -9.73 34.02 30.21
N TYR A 457 -9.57 34.92 29.25
CA TYR A 457 -8.30 35.60 29.01
C TYR A 457 -7.91 36.55 30.15
N GLU A 458 -8.87 37.23 30.77
CA GLU A 458 -8.61 38.06 31.97
C GLU A 458 -8.18 37.20 33.17
N LEU A 459 -8.74 35.99 33.36
CA LEU A 459 -8.26 35.05 34.38
C LEU A 459 -6.83 34.57 34.10
N TYR A 460 -6.50 34.34 32.83
CA TYR A 460 -5.12 34.03 32.42
C TYR A 460 -4.16 35.18 32.73
N LYS A 461 -4.55 36.43 32.46
CA LYS A 461 -3.75 37.63 32.80
C LYS A 461 -3.59 37.84 34.30
N ALA A 462 -4.64 37.60 35.08
CA ALA A 462 -4.62 37.66 36.54
C ALA A 462 -3.81 36.53 37.21
N ASN A 463 -3.14 35.70 36.41
CA ASN A 463 -2.32 34.57 36.85
C ASN A 463 -3.11 33.55 37.70
N ASN A 464 -4.36 33.28 37.32
CA ASN A 464 -5.19 32.22 37.89
C ASN A 464 -5.35 31.04 36.90
N PRO A 465 -4.31 30.22 36.69
CA PRO A 465 -4.27 29.24 35.60
C PRO A 465 -5.21 28.04 35.82
N THR A 466 -5.49 27.66 37.07
CA THR A 466 -6.36 26.52 37.38
C THR A 466 -7.81 26.83 37.03
N GLU A 467 -8.31 28.00 37.46
CA GLU A 467 -9.68 28.45 37.15
C GLU A 467 -9.83 28.77 35.66
N ALA A 468 -8.84 29.43 35.05
CA ALA A 468 -8.84 29.70 33.62
C ALA A 468 -8.88 28.41 32.80
N LEU A 469 -8.14 27.37 33.20
CA LEU A 469 -8.17 26.06 32.53
C LEU A 469 -9.55 25.43 32.61
N ALA A 470 -10.15 25.36 33.81
CA ALA A 470 -11.47 24.78 34.01
C ALA A 470 -12.54 25.50 33.17
N ARG A 471 -12.54 26.84 33.16
CA ARG A 471 -13.47 27.62 32.32
C ARG A 471 -13.22 27.46 30.83
N SER A 472 -11.95 27.36 30.41
CA SER A 472 -11.61 27.09 29.01
C SER A 472 -12.14 25.73 28.54
N GLU A 473 -12.07 24.69 29.38
CA GLU A 473 -12.55 23.35 29.05
C GLU A 473 -14.08 23.31 28.91
N ASN A 474 -14.79 24.02 29.78
CA ASN A 474 -16.26 24.12 29.70
C ASN A 474 -16.74 24.99 28.53
N ALA A 475 -15.99 26.03 28.17
CA ALA A 475 -16.38 26.97 27.11
C ALA A 475 -16.10 26.46 25.68
N LEU A 476 -15.23 25.46 25.52
CA LEU A 476 -14.81 24.98 24.19
C LEU A 476 -15.97 24.50 23.31
N SER A 477 -17.00 23.89 23.87
CA SER A 477 -18.19 23.45 23.12
C SER A 477 -19.06 24.63 22.72
N THR A 478 -19.20 25.63 23.60
CA THR A 478 -20.04 26.83 23.36
C THR A 478 -19.42 27.83 22.38
N VAL A 479 -18.09 27.82 22.25
CA VAL A 479 -17.31 28.72 21.39
C VAL A 479 -16.99 28.05 20.04
N ALA A 480 -17.36 26.78 19.87
CA ALA A 480 -17.12 26.03 18.64
C ALA A 480 -17.77 26.69 17.42
N GLY A 481 -16.99 26.87 16.35
CA GLY A 481 -17.40 27.54 15.12
C GLY A 481 -17.20 29.06 15.12
N SER A 482 -16.90 29.71 16.25
CA SER A 482 -16.66 31.16 16.29
C SER A 482 -15.27 31.58 15.80
N GLN A 483 -15.06 32.88 15.55
CA GLN A 483 -13.75 33.47 15.19
C GLN A 483 -12.74 33.47 16.34
N VAL A 484 -13.15 33.00 17.53
CA VAL A 484 -12.28 32.90 18.71
C VAL A 484 -12.08 31.45 19.16
N GLU A 485 -12.60 30.47 18.43
CA GLU A 485 -12.45 29.03 18.73
C GLU A 485 -10.98 28.63 18.83
N ASP A 486 -10.19 28.94 17.81
CA ASP A 486 -8.77 28.60 17.74
C ASP A 486 -7.94 29.38 18.77
N LYS A 487 -8.29 30.64 19.05
CA LYS A 487 -7.68 31.46 20.09
C LYS A 487 -7.92 30.88 21.48
N LEU A 488 -9.14 30.45 21.78
CA LEU A 488 -9.47 29.80 23.06
C LEU A 488 -8.78 28.45 23.19
N ALA A 489 -8.71 27.67 22.10
CA ALA A 489 -8.04 26.40 22.08
C ALA A 489 -6.52 26.53 22.34
N LEU A 490 -5.86 27.51 21.73
CA LEU A 490 -4.43 27.77 22.00
C LEU A 490 -4.21 28.30 23.42
N LEU A 491 -5.10 29.14 23.93
CA LEU A 491 -5.07 29.60 25.32
C LEU A 491 -5.16 28.42 26.30
N ARG A 492 -6.06 27.48 26.05
CA ARG A 492 -6.16 26.24 26.82
C ARG A 492 -4.87 25.43 26.77
N VAL A 493 -4.23 25.30 25.60
CA VAL A 493 -2.93 24.60 25.48
C VAL A 493 -1.89 25.24 26.41
N MET A 494 -1.79 26.56 26.42
CA MET A 494 -0.88 27.28 27.34
C MET A 494 -1.22 27.03 28.82
N LEU A 495 -2.51 27.00 29.15
CA LEU A 495 -2.99 26.74 30.52
C LEU A 495 -2.70 25.30 30.97
N ILE A 496 -2.84 24.31 30.07
CA ILE A 496 -2.47 22.91 30.34
C ILE A 496 -0.99 22.80 30.70
N GLY A 497 -0.11 23.52 30.00
CA GLY A 497 1.31 23.49 30.33
C GLY A 497 1.64 24.04 31.71
N ARG A 498 0.87 25.03 32.19
CA ARG A 498 1.04 25.57 33.54
C ARG A 498 0.46 24.67 34.63
N VAL A 499 -0.66 24.00 34.37
CA VAL A 499 -1.41 23.26 35.40
C VAL A 499 -1.07 21.77 35.43
N ARG A 500 -0.91 21.14 34.26
CA ARG A 500 -0.80 19.68 34.09
C ARG A 500 0.59 19.21 33.66
N GLY A 501 1.54 20.13 33.48
CA GLY A 501 2.93 19.81 33.18
C GLY A 501 3.24 19.51 31.71
N THR A 502 4.49 19.14 31.46
CA THR A 502 5.10 19.13 30.11
C THR A 502 4.56 18.08 29.17
N ASP A 503 4.22 16.88 29.65
CA ASP A 503 3.70 15.82 28.77
C ASP A 503 2.28 16.11 28.30
N ALA A 504 1.41 16.57 29.22
CA ALA A 504 0.06 17.03 28.87
C ALA A 504 0.10 18.22 27.90
N TYR A 505 1.08 19.11 28.06
CA TYR A 505 1.31 20.24 27.15
C TYR A 505 1.69 19.81 25.74
N ARG A 506 2.63 18.87 25.58
CA ARG A 506 3.02 18.34 24.27
C ARG A 506 1.85 17.65 23.57
N GLN A 507 1.09 16.86 24.31
CA GLN A 507 -0.10 16.22 23.77
C GLN A 507 -1.12 17.27 23.32
N ALA A 508 -1.38 18.29 24.14
CA ALA A 508 -2.29 19.37 23.80
C ALA A 508 -1.83 20.20 22.58
N LEU A 509 -0.51 20.40 22.39
CA LEU A 509 0.06 21.04 21.21
C LEU A 509 -0.12 20.18 19.95
N ASN A 510 0.14 18.87 20.05
CA ASN A 510 -0.11 17.93 18.95
C ASN A 510 -1.58 17.91 18.56
N ASP A 511 -2.47 17.91 19.55
CA ASP A 511 -3.90 18.01 19.34
C ASP A 511 -4.24 19.33 18.64
N PHE A 512 -3.73 20.48 19.10
CA PHE A 512 -3.99 21.77 18.44
C PHE A 512 -3.53 21.81 16.96
N VAL A 513 -2.32 21.34 16.67
CA VAL A 513 -1.78 21.29 15.31
C VAL A 513 -2.61 20.38 14.39
N ARG A 514 -3.14 19.28 14.94
CA ARG A 514 -4.04 18.37 14.23
C ARG A 514 -5.43 18.98 14.05
N ASP A 515 -5.94 19.65 15.07
CA ASP A 515 -7.34 20.06 15.19
C ASP A 515 -7.61 21.42 14.51
N TYR A 516 -6.59 22.26 14.32
CA TYR A 516 -6.68 23.59 13.71
C TYR A 516 -5.69 23.83 12.55
N PRO A 517 -5.69 23.01 11.49
CA PRO A 517 -4.72 23.10 10.39
C PRO A 517 -4.88 24.38 9.53
N GLY A 518 -6.04 25.04 9.59
CA GLY A 518 -6.31 26.32 8.90
C GLY A 518 -6.21 27.55 9.81
N SER A 519 -5.81 27.39 11.08
CA SER A 519 -5.71 28.53 12.00
C SER A 519 -4.50 29.41 11.67
N LEU A 520 -4.69 30.73 11.76
CA LEU A 520 -3.61 31.71 11.68
C LEU A 520 -2.59 31.56 12.82
N LEU A 521 -2.95 30.83 13.88
CA LEU A 521 -2.10 30.55 15.03
C LEU A 521 -1.28 29.26 14.88
N LEU A 522 -1.48 28.51 13.80
CA LEU A 522 -0.75 27.26 13.55
C LEU A 522 0.78 27.43 13.54
N PRO A 523 1.38 28.47 12.90
CA PRO A 523 2.82 28.68 12.97
C PRO A 523 3.31 28.83 14.42
N ARG A 524 2.55 29.55 15.25
CA ARG A 524 2.89 29.78 16.66
C ARG A 524 2.81 28.49 17.47
N ALA A 525 1.79 27.67 17.25
CA ALA A 525 1.67 26.37 17.93
C ALA A 525 2.82 25.42 17.55
N LYS A 526 3.27 25.43 16.28
CA LYS A 526 4.42 24.65 15.83
C LYS A 526 5.73 25.12 16.45
N GLU A 527 5.94 26.43 16.59
CA GLU A 527 7.09 26.97 17.33
C GLU A 527 7.09 26.49 18.79
N MET A 528 5.93 26.57 19.45
CA MET A 528 5.75 26.11 20.84
C MET A 528 6.02 24.60 20.99
N GLN A 529 5.67 23.80 19.98
CA GLN A 529 5.95 22.38 19.92
C GLN A 529 7.45 22.08 19.81
N VAL A 530 8.15 22.74 18.87
CA VAL A 530 9.60 22.59 18.72
C VAL A 530 10.34 22.97 20.01
N ALA A 531 9.92 24.07 20.66
CA ALA A 531 10.50 24.49 21.94
C ALA A 531 10.23 23.48 23.07
N ALA A 532 9.02 22.91 23.14
CA ALA A 532 8.66 21.90 24.14
C ALA A 532 9.50 20.62 23.99
N ASP A 533 9.77 20.20 22.75
CA ASP A 533 10.58 19.01 22.47
C ASP A 533 12.06 19.24 22.80
N GLN A 534 12.61 20.43 22.50
CA GLN A 534 14.00 20.80 22.83
C GLN A 534 14.28 20.83 24.34
N PHE A 535 13.33 21.30 25.16
CA PHE A 535 13.48 21.33 26.61
C PHE A 535 13.58 19.94 27.25
N THR A 536 13.01 18.91 26.61
CA THR A 536 13.09 17.53 27.09
C THR A 536 14.39 16.82 26.69
N ALA A 537 14.98 17.21 25.55
CA ALA A 537 16.25 16.67 25.08
C ALA A 537 17.44 17.07 25.97
N ASN A 538 17.35 18.21 26.68
CA ASN A 538 18.38 18.68 27.61
C ASN A 538 18.20 18.17 29.06
N ARG A 539 17.13 17.42 29.35
CA ARG A 539 16.84 16.83 30.68
C ARG A 539 17.03 15.31 30.74
N LYS A 540 17.20 14.67 29.58
CA LYS A 540 17.70 13.29 29.46
C LYS A 540 19.20 13.35 29.24
#